data_AF-A0A3D5RYN8-F1
#
_entry.id   AF-A0A3D5RYN8-F1
#
_cell.length_a   1.000
_cell.length_b   1.000
_cell.length_c   1.000
_cell.angle_alpha   90.00
_cell.angle_beta   90.00
_cell.angle_gamma   90.00
#
_symmetry.space_group_name_H-M   'P 1'
#
loop_
_entity.id
_entity.type
_entity.pdbx_description
1 polymer ?
#
loop_
_entity_poly.entity_id
_entity_poly.type
_entity_poly.pdbx_seq_one_letter_code
_entity_poly.pdbx_strand_id
1 'polypeptide(L)'
;MKKTIFKISRMDCSSEEQLIRMKLESFSNIKHLEFDIPSRQLGIYHIGDIDQIHQAISELNLNDKLENTEDADMPSVVDESHQRKILWWVLGINFGFFVVEMTTGWISRSMGLVADSLDMLADSIVYGLSLFAVGAAISRKKKVAKISGYFQMGLALLGFSEVLRRFFSESETPLFQWMIIISALALIGNLVSLWLINKAKSEEAHMQASAIFTSNDIIVNGGVILAGGLVYFLNNNWPDLVIGGVVFTFVIRGAFRILKLAK
;
A
#
# COMPACT_ATOMS: atom_id res chain seq x y z
N MET A 1 26.55 18.50 12.03
CA MET A 1 26.89 17.19 11.42
C MET A 1 26.95 17.39 9.92
N LYS A 2 27.42 16.42 9.13
CA LYS A 2 27.57 16.64 7.69
C LYS A 2 26.57 15.80 6.92
N LYS A 3 25.91 16.39 5.92
CA LYS A 3 25.20 15.67 4.85
C LYS A 3 26.14 15.56 3.67
N THR A 4 26.41 14.34 3.21
CA THR A 4 27.17 14.09 1.99
C THR A 4 26.27 13.44 0.96
N ILE A 5 26.27 13.99 -0.25
CA ILE A 5 25.44 13.51 -1.37
C ILE A 5 26.35 12.78 -2.35
N PHE A 6 26.01 11.51 -2.62
CA PHE A 6 26.61 10.69 -3.66
C PHE A 6 25.61 10.49 -4.79
N LYS A 7 26.08 10.59 -6.03
CA LYS A 7 25.36 10.09 -7.19
C LYS A 7 25.80 8.68 -7.50
N ILE A 8 24.88 7.71 -7.44
CA ILE A 8 25.18 6.29 -7.64
C ILE A 8 24.50 5.83 -8.91
N SER A 9 25.25 5.83 -10.01
CA SER A 9 24.68 5.67 -11.36
C SER A 9 23.96 4.34 -11.56
N ARG A 10 24.30 3.29 -10.79
CA ARG A 10 23.68 1.96 -10.84
C ARG A 10 22.66 1.68 -9.72
N MET A 11 22.20 2.70 -8.99
CA MET A 11 21.16 2.52 -7.95
C MET A 11 19.75 2.58 -8.56
N ASP A 12 19.46 1.69 -9.50
CA ASP A 12 18.22 1.72 -10.28
C ASP A 12 17.11 0.79 -9.75
N CYS A 13 17.41 -0.06 -8.76
CA CYS A 13 16.36 -0.81 -8.06
C CYS A 13 16.63 -1.01 -6.56
N SER A 14 15.62 -1.55 -5.87
CA SER A 14 15.63 -1.77 -4.41
C SER A 14 16.73 -2.75 -3.94
N SER A 15 17.25 -3.59 -4.83
CA SER A 15 18.32 -4.52 -4.50
C SER A 15 19.65 -3.80 -4.26
N GLU A 16 19.98 -2.80 -5.07
CA GLU A 16 21.20 -2.00 -4.95
C GLU A 16 21.12 -1.05 -3.75
N GLU A 17 19.94 -0.46 -3.49
CA GLU A 17 19.67 0.28 -2.26
C GLU A 17 19.99 -0.58 -1.03
N GLN A 18 19.51 -1.82 -1.00
CA GLN A 18 19.70 -2.71 0.13
C GLN A 18 21.16 -3.17 0.31
N LEU A 19 21.90 -3.36 -0.78
CA LEU A 19 23.34 -3.63 -0.73
C LEU A 19 24.11 -2.47 -0.09
N ILE A 20 23.77 -1.23 -0.46
CA ILE A 20 24.38 -0.04 0.12
C ILE A 20 24.04 0.05 1.62
N ARG A 21 22.77 -0.14 1.99
CA ARG A 21 22.35 -0.14 3.40
C ARG A 21 23.14 -1.16 4.23
N MET A 22 23.25 -2.40 3.75
CA MET A 22 23.98 -3.46 4.46
C MET A 22 25.47 -3.16 4.61
N LYS A 23 26.09 -2.59 3.57
CA LYS A 23 27.51 -2.22 3.61
C LYS A 23 27.79 -1.08 4.60
N LEU A 24 26.84 -0.16 4.72
CA LEU A 24 26.95 1.02 5.58
C LEU A 24 26.46 0.79 7.02
N GLU A 25 25.80 -0.33 7.31
CA GLU A 25 25.24 -0.66 8.63
C GLU A 25 26.32 -0.77 9.73
N SER A 26 27.57 -1.13 9.36
CA SER A 26 28.68 -1.28 10.30
C SER A 26 29.28 0.06 10.78
N PHE A 27 28.89 1.19 10.18
CA PHE A 27 29.46 2.50 10.47
C PHE A 27 28.68 3.24 11.55
N SER A 28 29.22 3.29 12.77
CA SER A 28 28.59 3.96 13.93
C SER A 28 28.55 5.50 13.83
N ASN A 29 29.37 6.06 12.94
CA ASN A 29 29.41 7.47 12.60
C ASN A 29 28.29 7.90 11.64
N ILE A 30 27.59 6.98 10.99
CA ILE A 30 26.40 7.27 10.18
C ILE A 30 25.19 7.40 11.10
N LYS A 31 24.41 8.48 10.92
CA LYS A 31 23.20 8.78 11.70
C LYS A 31 21.93 8.54 10.89
N HIS A 32 21.97 8.77 9.58
CA HIS A 32 20.82 8.56 8.69
C HIS A 32 21.28 8.35 7.24
N LEU A 33 20.50 7.58 6.47
CA LEU A 33 20.68 7.36 5.04
C LEU A 33 19.38 7.71 4.33
N GLU A 34 19.48 8.57 3.33
CA GLU A 34 18.38 9.07 2.51
C GLU A 34 18.62 8.59 1.06
N PHE A 35 17.66 7.87 0.48
CA PHE A 35 17.79 7.29 -0.86
C PHE A 35 16.74 7.88 -1.80
N ASP A 36 17.20 8.46 -2.91
CA ASP A 36 16.36 8.89 -4.03
C ASP A 36 16.71 8.04 -5.26
N ILE A 37 15.95 6.95 -5.45
CA ILE A 37 16.13 6.01 -6.57
C ILE A 37 15.86 6.69 -7.93
N PRO A 38 14.77 7.47 -8.12
CA PRO A 38 14.54 8.21 -9.37
C PRO A 38 15.71 9.11 -9.79
N SER A 39 16.30 9.88 -8.87
CA SER A 39 17.43 10.78 -9.18
C SER A 39 18.80 10.11 -9.07
N ARG A 40 18.84 8.87 -8.56
CA ARG A 40 20.05 8.07 -8.29
C ARG A 40 20.99 8.74 -7.31
N GLN A 41 20.43 9.33 -6.25
CA GLN A 41 21.17 10.03 -5.20
C GLN A 41 21.07 9.33 -3.85
N LEU A 42 22.20 9.31 -3.14
CA LEU A 42 22.33 8.84 -1.77
C LEU A 42 22.79 9.99 -0.88
N GLY A 43 21.93 10.41 0.05
CA GLY A 43 22.27 11.33 1.13
C GLY A 43 22.73 10.57 2.37
N ILE A 44 23.92 10.88 2.86
CA ILE A 44 24.50 10.28 4.07
C ILE A 44 24.69 11.35 5.12
N TYR A 45 24.00 11.19 6.25
CA TYR A 45 24.19 12.04 7.41
C TYR A 45 25.16 11.37 8.36
N HIS A 46 26.31 12.00 8.58
CA HIS A 46 27.40 11.41 9.36
C HIS A 46 28.11 12.42 10.26
N ILE A 47 28.86 11.88 11.22
CA ILE A 47 29.71 12.64 12.14
C ILE A 47 31.16 12.19 11.94
N GLY A 48 32.01 13.11 11.49
CA GLY A 48 33.43 12.84 11.29
C GLY A 48 33.82 12.80 9.82
N ASP A 49 34.77 11.94 9.49
CA ASP A 49 35.36 11.84 8.15
C ASP A 49 34.56 10.92 7.23
N ILE A 50 34.43 11.32 5.96
CA ILE A 50 33.70 10.59 4.93
C ILE A 50 34.56 9.55 4.21
N ASP A 51 35.89 9.64 4.28
CA ASP A 51 36.80 8.83 3.46
C ASP A 51 36.54 7.32 3.59
N GLN A 52 36.30 6.82 4.81
CA GLN A 52 36.00 5.40 5.02
C GLN A 52 34.62 4.98 4.47
N ILE A 53 33.64 5.89 4.52
CA ILE A 53 32.29 5.67 3.99
C ILE A 53 32.36 5.67 2.45
N HIS A 54 33.09 6.62 1.86
CA HIS A 54 33.30 6.68 0.43
C HIS A 54 34.00 5.42 -0.07
N GLN A 55 35.08 4.98 0.58
CA GLN A 55 35.77 3.75 0.22
C GLN A 55 34.83 2.53 0.26
N ALA A 56 33.98 2.43 1.28
CA ALA A 56 33.01 1.34 1.40
C ALA A 56 31.95 1.35 0.29
N ILE A 57 31.54 2.52 -0.20
CA ILE A 57 30.63 2.67 -1.33
C ILE A 57 31.33 2.32 -2.64
N SER A 58 32.56 2.81 -2.85
CA SER A 58 33.33 2.53 -4.06
C SER A 58 33.65 1.04 -4.21
N GLU A 59 33.82 0.30 -3.11
CA GLU A 59 33.96 -1.17 -3.13
C GLU A 59 32.73 -1.89 -3.72
N LEU A 60 31.55 -1.28 -3.68
CA LEU A 60 30.33 -1.83 -4.29
C LEU A 60 30.33 -1.73 -5.82
N ASN A 61 31.25 -0.98 -6.42
CA ASN A 61 31.39 -0.81 -7.86
C ASN A 61 30.08 -0.36 -8.56
N LEU A 62 29.33 0.53 -7.91
CA LEU A 62 28.04 1.05 -8.39
C LEU A 62 28.16 2.37 -9.19
N ASN A 63 29.39 2.76 -9.56
CA ASN A 63 29.71 4.04 -10.22
C ASN A 63 29.21 5.24 -9.40
N ASP A 64 29.72 5.32 -8.17
CA ASP A 64 29.51 6.42 -7.24
C ASP A 64 30.36 7.64 -7.61
N LYS A 65 29.79 8.82 -7.38
CA LYS A 65 30.47 10.10 -7.48
C LYS A 65 30.02 10.98 -6.32
N LEU A 66 30.98 11.48 -5.54
CA LEU A 66 30.73 12.49 -4.53
C LEU A 66 30.31 13.81 -5.22
N GLU A 67 29.12 14.32 -4.91
CA GLU A 67 28.63 15.59 -5.47
C GLU A 67 28.89 16.76 -4.52
N ASN A 68 28.47 16.65 -3.27
CA ASN A 68 28.61 17.73 -2.29
C ASN A 68 28.67 17.19 -0.85
N THR A 69 29.34 17.93 0.02
CA THR A 69 29.28 17.76 1.48
C THR A 69 28.97 19.11 2.11
N GLU A 70 27.84 19.18 2.81
CA GLU A 70 27.38 20.40 3.47
C GLU A 70 27.13 20.15 4.97
N ASP A 71 27.25 21.20 5.76
CA ASP A 71 26.78 21.16 7.15
C ASP A 71 25.26 21.13 7.14
N ALA A 72 24.72 20.07 7.72
CA ALA A 72 23.28 19.87 7.84
C ALA A 72 22.96 19.52 9.28
N ASP A 73 21.79 19.94 9.74
CA ASP A 73 21.21 19.38 10.95
C ASP A 73 20.70 17.97 10.68
N MET A 74 20.50 17.20 11.75
CA MET A 74 19.88 15.88 11.59
C MET A 74 18.54 16.11 10.91
N PRO A 75 18.23 15.39 9.81
CA PRO A 75 16.90 15.40 9.28
C PRO A 75 16.03 14.98 10.44
N SER A 76 14.96 15.71 10.69
CA SER A 76 14.10 15.42 11.83
C SER A 76 13.73 13.94 11.75
N VAL A 77 14.09 13.13 12.76
CA VAL A 77 13.72 11.70 12.95
C VAL A 77 12.19 11.47 12.94
N VAL A 78 11.46 12.55 12.73
CA VAL A 78 10.05 12.66 12.45
C VAL A 78 9.64 11.85 11.20
N ASP A 79 10.48 11.55 10.21
CA ASP A 79 9.94 10.97 8.96
C ASP A 79 9.55 9.47 9.04
N GLU A 80 10.49 8.53 9.27
CA GLU A 80 10.14 7.09 9.29
C GLU A 80 9.14 6.72 10.41
N SER A 81 9.31 7.28 11.61
CA SER A 81 8.44 6.94 12.75
C SER A 81 7.03 7.51 12.61
N HIS A 82 6.87 8.65 11.95
CA HIS A 82 5.59 9.26 11.66
C HIS A 82 4.91 8.60 10.46
N GLN A 83 5.64 8.33 9.38
CA GLN A 83 5.14 7.53 8.24
C GLN A 83 4.66 6.16 8.71
N ARG A 84 5.44 5.47 9.57
CA ARG A 84 5.03 4.18 10.13
C ARG A 84 3.76 4.29 10.97
N LYS A 85 3.58 5.37 11.75
CA LYS A 85 2.33 5.62 12.49
C LYS A 85 1.16 5.86 11.55
N ILE A 86 1.36 6.62 10.47
CA ILE A 86 0.33 6.87 9.45
C ILE A 86 -0.06 5.56 8.78
N LEU A 87 0.90 4.75 8.33
CA LEU A 87 0.63 3.44 7.73
C LEU A 87 -0.10 2.50 8.69
N TRP A 88 0.22 2.51 9.99
CA TRP A 88 -0.54 1.76 10.99
C TRP A 88 -1.99 2.24 11.13
N TRP A 89 -2.22 3.56 11.05
CA TRP A 89 -3.56 4.13 11.02
C TRP A 89 -4.32 3.72 9.76
N VAL A 90 -3.71 3.86 8.59
CA VAL A 90 -4.30 3.49 7.29
C VAL A 90 -4.62 1.99 7.26
N LEU A 91 -3.70 1.15 7.74
CA LEU A 91 -3.93 -0.29 7.90
C LEU A 91 -5.11 -0.57 8.84
N GLY A 92 -5.14 0.08 10.00
CA GLY A 92 -6.23 -0.11 10.97
C GLY A 92 -7.59 0.30 10.43
N ILE A 93 -7.64 1.39 9.66
CA ILE A 93 -8.85 1.88 8.99
C ILE A 93 -9.30 0.88 7.92
N ASN A 94 -8.43 0.52 6.97
CA ASN A 94 -8.79 -0.42 5.89
C ASN A 94 -9.17 -1.80 6.43
N PHE A 95 -8.43 -2.33 7.39
CA PHE A 95 -8.76 -3.62 7.98
C PHE A 95 -10.06 -3.56 8.81
N GLY A 96 -10.31 -2.46 9.51
CA GLY A 96 -11.55 -2.23 10.24
C GLY A 96 -12.76 -2.21 9.31
N PHE A 97 -12.67 -1.46 8.21
CA PHE A 97 -13.73 -1.42 7.21
C PHE A 97 -13.89 -2.72 6.44
N PHE A 98 -12.82 -3.47 6.16
CA PHE A 98 -12.94 -4.84 5.63
C PHE A 98 -13.89 -5.69 6.49
N VAL A 99 -13.76 -5.69 7.81
CA VAL A 99 -14.64 -6.50 8.68
C VAL A 99 -16.07 -5.98 8.64
N VAL A 100 -16.26 -4.66 8.71
CA VAL A 100 -17.59 -4.04 8.69
C VAL A 100 -18.29 -4.27 7.34
N GLU A 101 -17.62 -4.05 6.23
CA GLU A 101 -18.17 -4.21 4.88
C GLU A 101 -18.37 -5.66 4.49
N MET A 102 -17.49 -6.58 4.91
CA MET A 102 -17.69 -8.01 4.69
C MET A 102 -18.95 -8.49 5.42
N THR A 103 -19.10 -8.13 6.70
CA THR A 103 -20.25 -8.55 7.50
C THR A 103 -21.55 -7.91 7.01
N THR A 104 -21.55 -6.60 6.77
CA THR A 104 -22.73 -5.88 6.27
C THR A 104 -23.05 -6.22 4.82
N GLY A 105 -22.05 -6.47 3.97
CA GLY A 105 -22.21 -6.94 2.60
C GLY A 105 -22.88 -8.32 2.55
N TRP A 106 -22.51 -9.23 3.45
CA TRP A 106 -23.19 -10.51 3.58
C TRP A 106 -24.66 -10.35 4.05
N ILE A 107 -24.90 -9.54 5.08
CA ILE A 107 -26.24 -9.29 5.64
C ILE A 107 -27.14 -8.60 4.63
N SER A 108 -26.63 -7.58 3.95
CA SER A 108 -27.34 -6.80 2.93
C SER A 108 -27.40 -7.49 1.57
N ARG A 109 -26.66 -8.59 1.39
CA ARG A 109 -26.47 -9.35 0.14
C ARG A 109 -25.90 -8.51 -1.00
N SER A 110 -25.19 -7.41 -0.69
CA SER A 110 -24.52 -6.57 -1.67
C SER A 110 -23.18 -7.17 -2.08
N MET A 111 -23.05 -7.48 -3.37
CA MET A 111 -21.77 -7.91 -3.94
C MET A 111 -20.81 -6.73 -4.10
N GLY A 112 -21.30 -5.50 -4.22
CA GLY A 112 -20.48 -4.29 -4.19
C GLY A 112 -19.72 -4.17 -2.86
N LEU A 113 -20.42 -4.22 -1.72
CA LEU A 113 -19.80 -4.17 -0.39
C LEU A 113 -18.83 -5.35 -0.14
N VAL A 114 -19.20 -6.56 -0.58
CA VAL A 114 -18.31 -7.72 -0.44
C VAL A 114 -17.04 -7.54 -1.28
N ALA A 115 -17.15 -7.06 -2.51
CA ALA A 115 -16.00 -6.82 -3.38
C ALA A 115 -15.08 -5.73 -2.80
N ASP A 116 -15.66 -4.63 -2.34
CA ASP A 116 -14.97 -3.51 -1.69
C ASP A 116 -14.18 -3.97 -0.47
N SER A 117 -14.85 -4.71 0.43
CA SER A 117 -14.20 -5.28 1.62
C SER A 117 -12.98 -6.14 1.29
N LEU A 118 -13.05 -6.94 0.22
CA LEU A 118 -11.93 -7.77 -0.20
C LEU A 118 -10.80 -6.93 -0.80
N ASP A 119 -11.09 -5.84 -1.51
CA ASP A 119 -10.05 -4.91 -1.97
C ASP A 119 -9.32 -4.29 -0.77
N MET A 120 -10.07 -3.83 0.23
CA MET A 120 -9.51 -3.31 1.49
C MET A 120 -8.66 -4.34 2.25
N LEU A 121 -9.02 -5.63 2.17
CA LEU A 121 -8.20 -6.71 2.72
C LEU A 121 -6.88 -6.88 1.94
N ALA A 122 -6.93 -6.81 0.60
CA ALA A 122 -5.72 -6.89 -0.23
C ALA A 122 -4.76 -5.74 0.11
N ASP A 123 -5.29 -4.53 0.24
CA ASP A 123 -4.51 -3.35 0.60
C ASP A 123 -3.95 -3.44 2.03
N SER A 124 -4.75 -3.93 2.98
CA SER A 124 -4.30 -4.20 4.35
C SER A 124 -3.14 -5.20 4.39
N ILE A 125 -3.18 -6.23 3.54
CA ILE A 125 -2.06 -7.19 3.39
C ILE A 125 -0.81 -6.49 2.86
N VAL A 126 -0.96 -5.63 1.84
CA VAL A 126 0.17 -4.87 1.26
C VAL A 126 0.77 -3.89 2.27
N TYR A 127 -0.06 -3.17 3.02
CA TYR A 127 0.38 -2.29 4.12
C TYR A 127 1.06 -3.08 5.22
N GLY A 128 0.48 -4.22 5.62
CA GLY A 128 1.09 -5.10 6.60
C GLY A 128 2.47 -5.58 6.17
N LEU A 129 2.60 -6.06 4.93
CA LEU A 129 3.89 -6.48 4.37
C LEU A 129 4.92 -5.33 4.34
N SER A 130 4.48 -4.10 4.10
CA SER A 130 5.31 -2.90 4.11
C SER A 130 5.74 -2.48 5.52
N LEU A 131 4.85 -2.60 6.51
CA LEU A 131 5.13 -2.29 7.92
C LEU A 131 6.02 -3.34 8.59
N PHE A 132 5.76 -4.62 8.35
CA PHE A 132 6.58 -5.74 8.82
C PHE A 132 7.90 -5.86 8.03
N ALA A 133 8.16 -4.92 7.10
CA ALA A 133 9.39 -4.89 6.31
C ALA A 133 10.65 -4.54 7.14
N VAL A 134 10.50 -3.94 8.33
CA VAL A 134 11.63 -3.56 9.20
C VAL A 134 11.98 -4.73 10.13
N GLY A 135 12.98 -5.54 9.76
CA GLY A 135 13.61 -6.55 10.64
C GLY A 135 13.26 -8.03 10.39
N ALA A 136 12.30 -8.36 9.51
CA ALA A 136 12.00 -9.75 9.16
C ALA A 136 12.89 -10.26 8.00
N ALA A 137 13.42 -11.48 8.12
CA ALA A 137 14.19 -12.13 7.05
C ALA A 137 13.36 -12.20 5.74
N ILE A 138 13.98 -11.82 4.61
CA ILE A 138 13.34 -11.72 3.28
C ILE A 138 12.55 -13.01 2.91
N SER A 139 13.05 -14.18 3.29
CA SER A 139 12.38 -15.48 3.08
C SER A 139 11.02 -15.60 3.77
N ARG A 140 10.88 -15.05 4.99
CA ARG A 140 9.59 -15.02 5.71
C ARG A 140 8.58 -14.10 5.01
N LYS A 141 9.03 -12.97 4.46
CA LYS A 141 8.18 -12.03 3.70
C LYS A 141 7.58 -12.69 2.46
N LYS A 142 8.40 -13.38 1.66
CA LYS A 142 7.96 -14.09 0.46
C LYS A 142 6.92 -15.17 0.79
N LYS A 143 7.12 -15.93 1.87
CA LYS A 143 6.17 -16.98 2.29
C LYS A 143 4.81 -16.39 2.68
N VAL A 144 4.79 -15.33 3.49
CA VAL A 144 3.55 -14.66 3.91
C VAL A 144 2.83 -14.07 2.70
N ALA A 145 3.54 -13.30 1.86
CA ALA A 145 2.98 -12.74 0.63
C ALA A 145 2.40 -13.82 -0.29
N LYS A 146 3.07 -14.97 -0.43
CA LYS A 146 2.58 -16.10 -1.24
C LYS A 146 1.27 -16.66 -0.71
N ILE A 147 1.20 -16.94 0.60
CA ILE A 147 0.00 -17.52 1.24
C ILE A 147 -1.16 -16.52 1.14
N SER A 148 -0.92 -15.26 1.50
CA SER A 148 -1.92 -14.20 1.44
C SER A 148 -2.41 -13.95 0.00
N GLY A 149 -1.52 -13.96 -0.98
CA GLY A 149 -1.88 -13.79 -2.39
C GLY A 149 -2.76 -14.92 -2.93
N TYR A 150 -2.47 -16.18 -2.59
CA TYR A 150 -3.34 -17.30 -2.98
C TYR A 150 -4.68 -17.27 -2.26
N PHE A 151 -4.69 -16.94 -0.97
CA PHE A 151 -5.91 -16.78 -0.19
C PHE A 151 -6.81 -15.71 -0.81
N GLN A 152 -6.24 -14.54 -1.09
CA GLN A 152 -6.95 -13.42 -1.71
C GLN A 152 -7.47 -13.78 -3.11
N MET A 153 -6.67 -14.47 -3.93
CA MET A 153 -7.10 -14.95 -5.24
C MET A 153 -8.31 -15.90 -5.13
N GLY A 154 -8.28 -16.82 -4.15
CA GLY A 154 -9.39 -17.74 -3.90
C GLY A 154 -10.68 -16.99 -3.54
N LEU A 155 -10.62 -16.04 -2.60
CA LEU A 155 -11.78 -15.22 -2.22
C LEU A 155 -12.32 -14.40 -3.40
N ALA A 156 -11.44 -13.77 -4.18
CA ALA A 156 -11.83 -12.96 -5.31
C ALA A 156 -12.52 -13.79 -6.41
N LEU A 157 -12.01 -14.98 -6.72
CA LEU A 157 -12.63 -15.89 -7.68
C LEU A 157 -13.98 -16.43 -7.19
N LEU A 158 -14.09 -16.78 -5.91
CA LEU A 158 -15.37 -17.21 -5.32
C LEU A 158 -16.42 -16.09 -5.37
N GLY A 159 -16.03 -14.88 -4.96
CA GLY A 159 -16.92 -13.72 -5.00
C GLY A 159 -17.31 -13.33 -6.43
N PHE A 160 -16.38 -13.33 -7.38
CA PHE A 160 -16.68 -13.07 -8.78
C PHE A 160 -17.59 -14.15 -9.40
N SER A 161 -17.38 -15.42 -9.07
CA SER A 161 -18.27 -16.50 -9.48
C SER A 161 -19.69 -16.31 -8.92
N GLU A 162 -19.83 -15.80 -7.70
CA GLU A 162 -21.12 -15.47 -7.09
C GLU A 162 -21.79 -14.30 -7.80
N VAL A 163 -21.04 -13.26 -8.21
CA VAL A 163 -21.56 -12.18 -9.07
C VAL A 163 -22.14 -12.75 -10.36
N LEU A 164 -21.39 -13.60 -11.07
CA LEU A 164 -21.86 -14.22 -12.31
C LEU A 164 -23.11 -15.07 -12.08
N ARG A 165 -23.13 -15.88 -11.03
CA ARG A 165 -24.29 -16.70 -10.68
C ARG A 165 -25.53 -15.83 -10.48
N ARG A 166 -25.43 -14.76 -9.70
CA ARG A 166 -26.52 -13.80 -9.43
C ARG A 166 -26.89 -12.92 -10.62
N PHE A 167 -25.98 -12.75 -11.58
CA PHE A 167 -26.25 -12.02 -12.81
C PHE A 167 -27.15 -12.81 -13.76
N PHE A 168 -26.97 -14.13 -13.82
CA PHE A 168 -27.77 -15.02 -14.67
C PHE A 168 -28.97 -15.67 -13.96
N SER A 169 -29.05 -15.57 -12.65
CA SER A 169 -30.16 -16.12 -11.85
C SER A 169 -30.93 -14.99 -11.18
N GLU A 170 -32.26 -15.09 -11.13
CA GLU A 170 -33.05 -14.17 -10.31
C GLU A 170 -32.57 -14.27 -8.86
N SER A 171 -32.14 -13.13 -8.31
CA SER A 171 -31.66 -13.05 -6.94
C SER A 171 -32.24 -11.82 -6.25
N GLU A 172 -32.34 -11.91 -4.93
CA GLU A 172 -32.98 -10.87 -4.13
C GLU A 172 -32.21 -9.54 -4.22
N THR A 173 -32.96 -8.44 -4.17
CA THR A 173 -32.39 -7.09 -4.21
C THR A 173 -31.59 -6.80 -2.94
N PRO A 174 -30.38 -6.23 -3.06
CA PRO A 174 -29.58 -5.89 -1.89
C PRO A 174 -30.21 -4.74 -1.11
N LEU A 175 -29.93 -4.68 0.19
CA LEU A 175 -30.45 -3.61 1.05
C LEU A 175 -29.67 -2.31 0.79
N PHE A 176 -30.21 -1.46 -0.08
CA PHE A 176 -29.57 -0.21 -0.51
C PHE A 176 -29.15 0.71 0.65
N GLN A 177 -29.90 0.73 1.75
CA GLN A 177 -29.58 1.55 2.92
C GLN A 177 -28.22 1.17 3.52
N TRP A 178 -27.94 -0.13 3.62
CA TRP A 178 -26.65 -0.62 4.13
C TRP A 178 -25.52 -0.30 3.16
N MET A 179 -25.75 -0.43 1.85
CA MET A 179 -24.77 -0.03 0.83
C MET A 179 -24.37 1.43 0.99
N ILE A 180 -25.35 2.34 1.04
CA ILE A 180 -25.07 3.78 1.11
C ILE A 180 -24.43 4.15 2.45
N ILE A 181 -24.98 3.68 3.58
CA ILE A 181 -24.49 4.08 4.91
C ILE A 181 -23.07 3.57 5.13
N ILE A 182 -22.80 2.30 4.86
CA ILE A 182 -21.50 1.70 5.16
C ILE A 182 -20.44 2.23 4.19
N SER A 183 -20.70 2.27 2.88
CA SER A 183 -19.74 2.81 1.93
C SER A 183 -19.50 4.31 2.14
N ALA A 184 -20.47 5.08 2.65
CA ALA A 184 -20.24 6.48 3.04
C ALA A 184 -19.30 6.60 4.25
N LEU A 185 -19.44 5.72 5.25
CA LEU A 185 -18.51 5.67 6.39
C LEU A 185 -17.11 5.27 5.93
N ALA A 186 -17.00 4.25 5.07
CA ALA A 186 -15.73 3.83 4.50
C ALA A 186 -15.09 4.94 3.65
N LEU A 187 -15.89 5.66 2.85
CA LEU A 187 -15.44 6.81 2.05
C LEU A 187 -14.82 7.89 2.95
N ILE A 188 -15.47 8.23 4.07
CA ILE A 188 -14.94 9.18 5.04
C ILE A 188 -13.63 8.67 5.63
N GLY A 189 -13.57 7.39 5.99
CA GLY A 189 -12.35 6.73 6.47
C GLY A 189 -11.19 6.86 5.48
N ASN A 190 -11.44 6.54 4.21
CA ASN A 190 -10.44 6.60 3.14
C ASN A 190 -10.03 8.04 2.81
N LEU A 191 -10.96 9.00 2.86
CA LEU A 191 -10.62 10.43 2.73
C LEU A 191 -9.70 10.92 3.87
N VAL A 192 -9.96 10.47 5.11
CA VAL A 192 -9.09 10.78 6.25
C VAL A 192 -7.71 10.12 6.08
N SER A 193 -7.66 8.86 5.66
CA SER A 193 -6.42 8.14 5.33
C SER A 193 -5.61 8.86 4.27
N LEU A 194 -6.24 9.25 3.16
CA LEU A 194 -5.60 9.97 2.06
C LEU A 194 -5.08 11.34 2.51
N TRP A 195 -5.85 12.06 3.33
CA TRP A 195 -5.41 13.32 3.92
C TRP A 195 -4.20 13.14 4.83
N LEU A 196 -4.16 12.10 5.66
CA LEU A 196 -3.00 11.80 6.52
C LEU A 196 -1.76 11.47 5.68
N ILE A 197 -1.90 10.65 4.64
CA ILE A 197 -0.80 10.29 3.71
C ILE A 197 -0.27 11.55 3.02
N ASN A 198 -1.15 12.38 2.45
CA ASN A 198 -0.75 13.61 1.75
C ASN A 198 -0.12 14.64 2.70
N LYS A 199 -0.55 14.68 3.96
CA LYS A 199 0.06 15.55 4.98
C LYS A 199 1.49 15.14 5.32
N ALA A 200 1.84 13.86 5.18
CA ALA A 200 3.20 13.38 5.40
C ALA A 200 4.19 13.92 4.36
N LYS A 201 3.74 14.37 3.17
CA LYS A 201 4.58 14.89 2.08
C LYS A 201 5.79 14.00 1.74
N SER A 202 5.62 12.69 1.87
CA SER A 202 6.68 11.71 1.61
C SER A 202 6.69 11.32 0.14
N GLU A 203 7.87 11.36 -0.48
CA GLU A 203 8.09 10.86 -1.85
C GLU A 203 8.41 9.37 -1.88
N GLU A 204 8.46 8.70 -0.72
CA GLU A 204 8.79 7.28 -0.65
C GLU A 204 7.78 6.43 -1.43
N ALA A 205 8.29 5.45 -2.18
CA ALA A 205 7.48 4.62 -3.08
C ALA A 205 6.31 3.92 -2.36
N HIS A 206 6.50 3.53 -1.10
CA HIS A 206 5.46 2.88 -0.30
C HIS A 206 4.35 3.85 0.15
N MET A 207 4.68 5.13 0.36
CA MET A 207 3.71 6.19 0.66
C MET A 207 2.93 6.60 -0.58
N GLN A 208 3.60 6.74 -1.74
CA GLN A 208 2.93 6.99 -3.02
C GLN A 208 1.99 5.84 -3.39
N ALA A 209 2.42 4.59 -3.21
CA ALA A 209 1.57 3.43 -3.43
C ALA A 209 0.33 3.47 -2.52
N SER A 210 0.50 3.82 -1.24
CA SER A 210 -0.60 3.96 -0.29
C SER A 210 -1.61 5.04 -0.72
N ALA A 211 -1.14 6.19 -1.20
CA ALA A 211 -2.03 7.23 -1.71
C ALA A 211 -2.85 6.76 -2.92
N ILE A 212 -2.24 5.99 -3.84
CA ILE A 212 -2.93 5.43 -5.01
C ILE A 212 -4.00 4.42 -4.59
N PHE A 213 -3.66 3.51 -3.67
CA PHE A 213 -4.59 2.52 -3.14
C PHE A 213 -5.80 3.17 -2.46
N THR A 214 -5.56 4.06 -1.51
CA THR A 214 -6.65 4.80 -0.84
C THR A 214 -7.48 5.64 -1.81
N SER A 215 -6.88 6.18 -2.89
CA SER A 215 -7.63 6.90 -3.92
C SER A 215 -8.55 5.97 -4.73
N ASN A 216 -8.12 4.73 -5.00
CA ASN A 216 -8.97 3.73 -5.63
C ASN A 216 -10.14 3.36 -4.71
N ASP A 217 -9.89 3.15 -3.42
CA ASP A 217 -10.96 2.86 -2.44
C ASP A 217 -12.03 3.97 -2.46
N ILE A 218 -11.63 5.24 -2.53
CA ILE A 218 -12.59 6.36 -2.62
C ILE A 218 -13.48 6.25 -3.88
N ILE A 219 -12.92 5.85 -5.01
CA ILE A 219 -13.67 5.65 -6.26
C ILE A 219 -14.61 4.46 -6.13
N VAL A 220 -14.16 3.35 -5.54
CA VAL A 220 -14.94 2.13 -5.31
C VAL A 220 -16.13 2.43 -4.40
N ASN A 221 -15.89 3.04 -3.24
CA ASN A 221 -16.93 3.41 -2.27
C ASN A 221 -17.96 4.35 -2.92
N GLY A 222 -17.50 5.33 -3.71
CA GLY A 222 -18.38 6.19 -4.50
C GLY A 222 -19.23 5.40 -5.48
N GLY A 223 -18.65 4.42 -6.16
CA GLY A 223 -19.34 3.47 -7.03
C GLY A 223 -20.40 2.65 -6.30
N VAL A 224 -20.12 2.14 -5.11
CA VAL A 224 -21.08 1.37 -4.29
C VAL A 224 -22.21 2.25 -3.77
N ILE A 225 -21.94 3.50 -3.37
CA ILE A 225 -22.97 4.48 -3.00
C ILE A 225 -23.89 4.76 -4.19
N LEU A 226 -23.32 5.00 -5.37
CA LEU A 226 -24.08 5.21 -6.61
C LEU A 226 -24.93 3.97 -6.96
N ALA A 227 -24.36 2.77 -6.85
CA ALA A 227 -25.11 1.53 -7.04
C ALA A 227 -26.26 1.41 -6.04
N GLY A 228 -26.05 1.70 -4.76
CA GLY A 228 -27.11 1.71 -3.74
C GLY A 228 -28.25 2.68 -4.12
N GLY A 229 -27.92 3.89 -4.57
CA GLY A 229 -28.92 4.82 -5.10
C GLY A 229 -29.68 4.27 -6.29
N LEU A 230 -28.99 3.66 -7.25
CA LEU A 230 -29.63 3.04 -8.43
C LEU A 230 -30.48 1.82 -8.07
N VAL A 231 -30.05 0.98 -7.11
CA VAL A 231 -30.84 -0.14 -6.60
C VAL A 231 -32.15 0.37 -6.00
N TYR A 232 -32.11 1.47 -5.23
CA TYR A 232 -33.31 2.10 -4.68
C TYR A 232 -34.28 2.59 -5.77
N PHE A 233 -33.77 3.26 -6.81
CA PHE A 233 -34.63 3.80 -7.88
C PHE A 233 -35.17 2.71 -8.81
N LEU A 234 -34.36 1.70 -9.13
CA LEU A 234 -34.69 0.66 -10.12
C LEU A 234 -35.37 -0.56 -9.50
N ASN A 235 -35.33 -0.71 -8.16
CA ASN A 235 -35.77 -1.91 -7.44
C ASN A 235 -35.16 -3.20 -8.03
N ASN A 236 -33.90 -3.14 -8.45
CA ASN A 236 -33.19 -4.22 -9.13
C ASN A 236 -31.75 -4.30 -8.58
N ASN A 237 -31.20 -5.51 -8.49
CA ASN A 237 -29.85 -5.79 -8.00
C ASN A 237 -28.75 -5.55 -9.04
N TRP A 238 -29.08 -5.41 -10.32
CA TRP A 238 -28.11 -5.30 -11.41
C TRP A 238 -27.04 -4.21 -11.21
N PRO A 239 -27.36 -2.98 -10.72
CA PRO A 239 -26.34 -1.96 -10.46
C PRO A 239 -25.26 -2.41 -9.47
N ASP A 240 -25.65 -3.11 -8.40
CA ASP A 240 -24.73 -3.65 -7.40
C ASP A 240 -23.85 -4.75 -7.99
N LEU A 241 -24.41 -5.64 -8.80
CA LEU A 241 -23.66 -6.72 -9.46
C LEU A 241 -22.63 -6.19 -10.45
N VAL A 242 -22.96 -5.13 -11.20
CA VAL A 242 -22.03 -4.49 -12.13
C VAL A 242 -20.86 -3.87 -11.38
N ILE A 243 -21.13 -3.07 -10.35
CA ILE A 243 -20.07 -2.47 -9.53
C ILE A 243 -19.24 -3.55 -8.85
N GLY A 244 -19.89 -4.52 -8.19
CA GLY A 244 -19.20 -5.66 -7.57
C GLY A 244 -18.30 -6.41 -8.55
N GLY A 245 -18.77 -6.71 -9.76
CA GLY A 245 -17.98 -7.37 -10.79
C GLY A 245 -16.76 -6.58 -11.25
N VAL A 246 -16.89 -5.25 -11.40
CA VAL A 246 -15.77 -4.36 -11.72
C VAL A 246 -14.74 -4.37 -10.58
N VAL A 247 -15.20 -4.20 -9.33
CA VAL A 247 -14.33 -4.16 -8.15
C VAL A 247 -13.62 -5.49 -7.94
N PHE A 248 -14.30 -6.63 -8.08
CA PHE A 248 -13.65 -7.95 -8.04
C PHE A 248 -12.54 -8.10 -9.08
N THR A 249 -12.64 -7.46 -10.24
CA THR A 249 -11.55 -7.44 -11.23
C THR A 249 -10.32 -6.70 -10.69
N PHE A 250 -10.51 -5.64 -9.90
CA PHE A 250 -9.43 -4.97 -9.18
C PHE A 250 -8.84 -5.85 -8.08
N VAL A 251 -9.67 -6.51 -7.28
CA VAL A 251 -9.22 -7.46 -6.23
C VAL A 251 -8.36 -8.58 -6.83
N ILE A 252 -8.78 -9.17 -7.96
CA ILE A 252 -8.01 -10.20 -8.67
C ILE A 252 -6.65 -9.66 -9.11
N ARG A 253 -6.60 -8.44 -9.66
CA ARG A 253 -5.33 -7.78 -10.02
C ARG A 253 -4.46 -7.50 -8.79
N GLY A 254 -5.06 -7.12 -7.67
CA GLY A 254 -4.40 -6.95 -6.38
C GLY A 254 -3.77 -8.27 -5.90
N ALA A 255 -4.52 -9.37 -5.95
CA ALA A 255 -4.01 -10.69 -5.60
C ALA A 255 -2.82 -11.11 -6.49
N PHE A 256 -2.87 -10.86 -7.80
CA PHE A 256 -1.71 -11.07 -8.69
C PHE A 256 -0.50 -10.21 -8.32
N ARG A 257 -0.72 -8.96 -7.91
CA ARG A 257 0.34 -8.06 -7.43
C ARG A 257 1.01 -8.62 -6.17
N ILE A 258 0.22 -9.08 -5.19
CA ILE A 258 0.72 -9.71 -3.97
C ILE A 258 1.54 -10.97 -4.29
N LEU A 259 1.06 -11.83 -5.20
CA LEU A 259 1.79 -13.01 -5.65
C LEU A 259 3.10 -12.67 -6.36
N LYS A 260 3.16 -11.54 -7.08
CA LYS A 260 4.40 -11.05 -7.72
C LYS A 260 5.43 -10.62 -6.67
N LEU A 261 5.00 -10.02 -5.56
CA LEU A 261 5.87 -9.66 -4.42
C LEU A 261 6.47 -10.89 -3.71
N ALA A 262 5.85 -12.07 -3.90
CA ALA A 262 6.31 -13.32 -3.30
C ALA A 262 7.37 -14.07 -4.11
N LYS A 263 7.67 -13.64 -5.34
CA LYS A 263 8.72 -14.22 -6.20
C LYS A 263 10.10 -13.71 -5.80
#